data_AF-A0A0Q4IA05-F1
#
_entry.id   AF-A0A0Q4IA05-F1
#
_cell.length_a   1.000
_cell.length_b   1.000
_cell.length_c   1.000
_cell.angle_alpha   90.00
_cell.angle_beta   90.00
_cell.angle_gamma   90.00
#
_symmetry.space_group_name_H-M   'P 1'
#
loop_
_entity.id
_entity.type
_entity.pdbx_description
1 polymer ?
#
loop_
_entity_poly.entity_id
_entity_poly.type
_entity_poly.pdbx_seq_one_letter_code
_entity_poly.pdbx_strand_id
1 'polypeptide(L)'
;MMFDPHPPVDDAALVASIDNLLAEADTARQRAADQITTLNARQAALEHHPHYPGYIVGGMLHERGFNAGHLLAVLGVHALDWRDMLARLADASVDDDAADLMLPLRVVCETDPMLEVIGERLADERDLLKHGRIDPFWLKRPKFGLGQAAMVFGLEPRHADGYRGLYALPLAVLRRGLEDVAVNQRDQQFGAMLVPVIEAGGERLARIGQAAFHRDAEARYLADCARFDAHQRRHCDRRWRWKPPLSRQGHLAVTTAQAKAVDLPEARTRGHAAAWLGDHDANLRFAKEES
;
A
#
# COMPACT_ATOMS: atom_id res chain seq x y z
N MET A 1 8.69 -62.67 29.96
CA MET A 1 8.18 -61.29 29.92
C MET A 1 7.31 -61.18 28.69
N MET A 2 5.99 -61.25 28.89
CA MET A 2 5.00 -61.07 27.82
C MET A 2 5.00 -59.59 27.41
N PHE A 3 5.20 -59.34 26.13
CA PHE A 3 4.78 -58.11 25.49
C PHE A 3 3.25 -58.12 25.51
N ASP A 4 2.63 -57.17 26.23
CA ASP A 4 1.22 -56.85 26.03
C ASP A 4 1.14 -55.87 24.86
N PRO A 5 0.61 -56.27 23.69
CA PRO A 5 0.25 -55.34 22.64
C PRO A 5 -1.07 -54.70 23.05
N HIS A 6 -1.06 -53.41 23.42
CA HIS A 6 -2.30 -52.67 23.53
C HIS A 6 -3.00 -52.71 22.16
N PRO A 7 -4.29 -53.10 22.09
CA PRO A 7 -5.03 -53.16 20.84
C PRO A 7 -5.15 -51.76 20.23
N PRO A 8 -5.29 -51.65 18.89
CA PRO A 8 -5.52 -50.37 18.24
C PRO A 8 -6.78 -49.73 18.81
N VAL A 9 -6.70 -48.43 19.10
CA VAL A 9 -7.84 -47.59 19.47
C VAL A 9 -8.93 -47.79 18.42
N ASP A 10 -10.13 -48.18 18.84
CA ASP A 10 -11.30 -48.35 17.96
C ASP A 10 -11.43 -47.16 17.00
N ASP A 11 -11.63 -47.43 15.71
CA ASP A 11 -11.74 -46.40 14.66
C ASP A 11 -12.76 -45.32 15.03
N ALA A 12 -13.82 -45.70 15.75
CA ALA A 12 -14.81 -44.76 16.29
C ALA A 12 -14.23 -43.79 17.33
N ALA A 13 -13.32 -44.24 18.18
CA ALA A 13 -12.63 -43.40 19.16
C ALA A 13 -11.57 -42.50 18.51
N LEU A 14 -10.93 -42.95 17.42
CA LEU A 14 -10.04 -42.11 16.63
C LEU A 14 -10.82 -41.00 15.90
N VAL A 15 -11.95 -41.32 15.26
CA VAL A 15 -12.82 -40.33 14.62
C VAL A 15 -13.33 -39.30 15.63
N ALA A 16 -13.81 -39.74 16.79
CA ALA A 16 -14.24 -38.83 17.85
C ALA A 16 -13.09 -37.91 18.35
N SER A 17 -11.86 -38.42 18.40
CA SER A 17 -10.70 -37.61 18.75
C SER A 17 -10.37 -36.57 17.67
N ILE A 18 -10.50 -36.90 16.39
CA ILE A 18 -10.27 -35.98 15.27
C ILE A 18 -11.35 -34.88 15.27
N ASP A 19 -12.62 -35.25 15.46
CA ASP A 19 -13.73 -34.29 15.49
C ASP A 19 -13.58 -33.29 16.65
N ASN A 20 -13.13 -33.75 17.82
CA ASN A 20 -12.83 -32.87 18.94
C ASN A 20 -11.69 -31.89 18.62
N LEU A 21 -10.60 -32.37 18.00
CA LEU A 21 -9.48 -31.51 17.59
C LEU A 21 -9.90 -30.47 16.54
N LEU A 22 -10.76 -30.85 15.59
CA LEU A 22 -11.32 -29.92 14.60
C LEU A 22 -12.20 -28.85 15.26
N ALA A 23 -13.07 -29.24 16.20
CA ALA A 23 -13.91 -28.30 16.94
C ALA A 23 -13.10 -27.33 17.80
N GLU A 24 -12.02 -27.80 18.43
CA GLU A 24 -11.08 -26.95 19.17
C GLU A 24 -10.36 -25.96 18.25
N ALA A 25 -9.88 -26.42 17.10
CA ALA A 25 -9.22 -25.58 16.10
C ALA A 25 -10.16 -24.50 15.53
N ASP A 26 -11.41 -24.86 15.22
CA ASP A 26 -12.42 -23.90 14.78
C ASP A 26 -12.74 -22.85 15.83
N THR A 27 -12.86 -23.28 17.09
CA THR A 27 -13.08 -22.36 18.21
C THR A 27 -11.89 -21.41 18.39
N ALA A 28 -10.66 -21.91 18.28
CA ALA A 28 -9.46 -21.08 18.35
C ALA A 28 -9.38 -20.08 17.19
N ARG A 29 -9.73 -20.51 15.97
CA ARG A 29 -9.82 -19.67 14.78
C ARG A 29 -10.84 -18.54 14.95
N GLN A 30 -12.02 -18.85 15.47
CA GLN A 30 -13.05 -17.85 15.72
C GLN A 30 -12.59 -16.82 16.78
N ARG A 31 -12.01 -17.28 17.90
CA ARG A 31 -11.45 -16.37 18.92
C ARG A 31 -10.37 -15.46 18.35
N ALA A 32 -9.50 -15.98 17.48
CA ALA A 32 -8.48 -15.19 16.83
C ALA A 32 -9.09 -14.14 15.89
N ALA A 33 -10.11 -14.49 15.11
CA ALA A 33 -10.83 -13.55 14.25
C ALA A 33 -11.53 -12.43 15.06
N ASP A 34 -12.16 -12.78 16.18
CA ASP A 34 -12.79 -11.83 17.10
C ASP A 34 -11.75 -10.90 17.75
N GLN A 35 -10.60 -11.45 18.13
CA GLN A 35 -9.49 -10.68 18.68
C GLN A 35 -8.90 -9.73 17.64
N ILE A 36 -8.71 -10.17 16.38
CA ILE A 36 -8.29 -9.31 15.27
C ILE A 36 -9.30 -8.19 15.06
N THR A 37 -10.59 -8.50 15.05
CA THR A 37 -11.66 -7.49 14.91
C THR A 37 -11.60 -6.46 16.03
N THR A 38 -11.42 -6.91 17.27
CA THR A 38 -11.27 -6.05 18.45
C THR A 38 -10.01 -5.18 18.36
N LEU A 39 -8.88 -5.76 17.95
CA LEU A 39 -7.62 -5.02 17.79
C LEU A 39 -7.72 -3.99 16.66
N ASN A 40 -8.36 -4.34 15.55
CA ASN A 40 -8.63 -3.40 14.44
C ASN A 40 -9.52 -2.24 14.91
N ALA A 41 -10.58 -2.52 15.68
CA ALA A 41 -11.42 -1.46 16.25
C ALA A 41 -10.65 -0.56 17.22
N ARG A 42 -9.79 -1.13 18.08
CA ARG A 42 -8.92 -0.36 18.99
C ARG A 42 -7.89 0.46 18.23
N GLN A 43 -7.31 -0.08 17.17
CA GLN A 43 -6.35 0.62 16.33
C GLN A 43 -7.04 1.74 15.53
N ALA A 44 -8.26 1.53 15.06
CA ALA A 44 -9.06 2.59 14.43
C ALA A 44 -9.44 3.71 15.41
N ALA A 45 -9.61 3.37 16.70
CA ALA A 45 -9.81 4.35 17.76
C ALA A 45 -8.54 5.12 18.16
N LEU A 46 -7.36 4.65 17.75
CA LEU A 46 -6.15 5.47 17.82
C LEU A 46 -6.23 6.49 16.69
N GLU A 47 -6.44 7.75 17.06
CA GLU A 47 -6.42 8.84 16.10
C GLU A 47 -5.10 8.81 15.33
N HIS A 48 -5.21 8.88 14.00
CA HIS A 48 -4.03 9.01 13.17
C HIS A 48 -3.29 10.31 13.50
N HIS A 49 -1.98 10.29 13.33
CA HIS A 49 -1.19 11.52 13.35
C HIS A 49 -1.85 12.56 12.40
N PRO A 50 -1.96 13.86 12.76
CA PRO A 50 -2.65 14.86 11.94
C PRO A 50 -2.16 14.96 10.49
N HIS A 51 -0.91 14.58 10.27
CA HIS A 51 -0.24 14.54 8.96
C HIS A 51 -0.29 13.19 8.22
N TYR A 52 -1.05 12.22 8.73
CA TYR A 52 -1.19 10.90 8.13
C TYR A 52 -1.59 10.95 6.64
N PRO A 53 -2.58 11.75 6.21
CA PRO A 53 -2.96 11.83 4.79
C PRO A 53 -1.79 12.26 3.92
N GLY A 54 -0.99 13.22 4.39
CA GLY A 54 0.21 13.67 3.69
C GLY A 54 1.25 12.57 3.52
N TYR A 55 1.49 11.76 4.55
CA TYR A 55 2.41 10.63 4.45
C TYR A 55 1.92 9.53 3.51
N ILE A 56 0.63 9.23 3.52
CA ILE A 56 0.05 8.18 2.69
C ILE A 56 -0.01 8.60 1.22
N VAL A 57 -0.62 9.75 0.92
CA VAL A 57 -0.76 10.25 -0.46
C VAL A 57 0.60 10.47 -1.10
N GLY A 58 1.50 11.20 -0.42
CA GLY A 58 2.81 11.43 -0.99
C GLY A 58 3.72 10.19 -0.95
N GLY A 59 3.39 9.20 -0.11
CA GLY A 59 3.92 7.84 -0.21
C GLY A 59 3.53 7.19 -1.54
N MET A 60 2.25 7.17 -1.89
CA MET A 60 1.74 6.61 -3.15
C MET A 60 2.40 7.27 -4.37
N LEU A 61 2.46 8.60 -4.38
CA LEU A 61 3.13 9.37 -5.45
C LEU A 61 4.62 9.00 -5.52
N HIS A 62 5.33 8.96 -4.39
CA HIS A 62 6.75 8.63 -4.41
C HIS A 62 7.04 7.23 -4.96
N GLU A 63 6.17 6.25 -4.69
CA GLU A 63 6.28 4.90 -5.27
C GLU A 63 6.09 4.87 -6.80
N ARG A 64 5.57 5.95 -7.41
CA ARG A 64 5.49 6.15 -8.86
C ARG A 64 6.63 6.99 -9.43
N GLY A 65 7.62 7.31 -8.61
CA GLY A 65 8.83 8.02 -9.00
C GLY A 65 8.76 9.55 -8.83
N PHE A 66 7.69 10.06 -8.21
CA PHE A 66 7.64 11.47 -7.82
C PHE A 66 8.70 11.75 -6.75
N ASN A 67 9.29 12.93 -6.84
CA ASN A 67 10.38 13.37 -5.98
C ASN A 67 10.22 14.86 -5.63
N ALA A 68 11.22 15.44 -4.95
CA ALA A 68 11.16 16.84 -4.52
C ALA A 68 10.97 17.85 -5.67
N GLY A 69 11.43 17.53 -6.89
CA GLY A 69 11.21 18.38 -8.07
C GLY A 69 9.76 18.45 -8.51
N HIS A 70 8.91 17.50 -8.12
CA HIS A 70 7.51 17.45 -8.54
C HIS A 70 6.56 18.15 -7.57
N LEU A 71 7.06 18.72 -6.46
CA LEU A 71 6.20 19.26 -5.40
C LEU A 71 5.27 20.36 -5.91
N LEU A 72 5.81 21.32 -6.64
CA LEU A 72 5.04 22.42 -7.22
C LEU A 72 4.13 21.94 -8.33
N ALA A 73 4.61 21.08 -9.24
CA ALA A 73 3.78 20.54 -10.31
C ALA A 73 2.54 19.78 -9.79
N VAL A 74 2.69 18.99 -8.71
CA VAL A 74 1.56 18.30 -8.07
C VAL A 74 0.57 19.28 -7.45
N LEU A 75 1.05 20.35 -6.79
CA LEU A 75 0.18 21.44 -6.32
C LEU A 75 -0.56 22.10 -7.50
N GLY A 76 0.16 22.35 -8.60
CA GLY A 76 -0.39 22.94 -9.82
C GLY A 76 -1.51 22.10 -10.42
N VAL A 77 -1.34 20.78 -10.47
CA VAL A 77 -2.40 19.84 -10.88
C VAL A 77 -3.68 20.03 -10.07
N HIS A 78 -3.57 20.19 -8.76
CA HIS A 78 -4.74 20.35 -7.91
C HIS A 78 -5.40 21.74 -8.03
N ALA A 79 -4.66 22.74 -8.54
CA ALA A 79 -5.19 24.08 -8.84
C ALA A 79 -5.86 24.20 -10.22
N LEU A 80 -5.69 23.22 -11.12
CA LEU A 80 -6.37 23.22 -12.42
C LEU A 80 -7.88 23.01 -12.28
N ASP A 81 -8.65 23.47 -13.25
CA ASP A 81 -10.03 22.98 -13.41
C ASP A 81 -10.01 21.45 -13.60
N TRP A 82 -10.97 20.74 -13.00
CA TRP A 82 -10.98 19.28 -13.08
C TRP A 82 -11.05 18.76 -14.53
N ARG A 83 -11.70 19.48 -15.46
CA ARG A 83 -11.77 19.09 -16.87
C ARG A 83 -10.41 19.20 -17.54
N ASP A 84 -9.69 20.29 -17.26
CA ASP A 84 -8.34 20.55 -17.76
C ASP A 84 -7.35 19.50 -17.26
N MET A 85 -7.53 19.05 -16.02
CA MET A 85 -6.73 17.97 -15.45
C MET A 85 -7.03 16.63 -16.14
N LEU A 86 -8.29 16.27 -16.34
CA LEU A 86 -8.65 15.03 -17.04
C LEU A 86 -8.21 15.02 -18.51
N ALA A 87 -8.24 16.17 -19.18
CA ALA A 87 -7.73 16.31 -20.55
C ALA A 87 -6.23 15.99 -20.60
N ARG A 88 -5.43 16.58 -19.70
CA ARG A 88 -4.00 16.28 -19.58
C ARG A 88 -3.71 14.81 -19.27
N LEU A 89 -4.51 14.18 -18.39
CA LEU A 89 -4.40 12.75 -18.12
C LEU A 89 -4.69 11.91 -19.36
N ALA A 90 -5.70 12.27 -20.16
CA ALA A 90 -6.00 11.58 -21.41
C ALA A 90 -4.83 11.68 -22.39
N ASP A 91 -4.31 12.89 -22.61
CA ASP A 91 -3.20 13.15 -23.53
C ASP A 91 -1.90 12.41 -23.12
N ALA A 92 -1.68 12.25 -21.82
CA ALA A 92 -0.53 11.52 -21.28
C ALA A 92 -0.75 10.01 -21.18
N SER A 93 -1.98 9.53 -21.40
CA SER A 93 -2.29 8.09 -21.35
C SER A 93 -1.98 7.45 -22.70
N VAL A 94 -1.16 6.40 -22.68
CA VAL A 94 -0.84 5.61 -23.88
C VAL A 94 -1.94 4.58 -24.18
N ASP A 95 -2.79 4.30 -23.20
CA ASP A 95 -3.94 3.39 -23.26
C ASP A 95 -5.09 3.98 -22.44
N ASP A 96 -6.28 4.11 -23.02
CA ASP A 96 -7.48 4.66 -22.36
C ASP A 96 -7.95 3.77 -21.18
N ASP A 97 -7.52 2.50 -21.16
CA ASP A 97 -7.77 1.54 -20.08
C ASP A 97 -6.62 1.45 -19.06
N ALA A 98 -5.68 2.41 -19.07
CA ALA A 98 -4.53 2.41 -18.17
C ALA A 98 -4.95 2.13 -16.71
N ALA A 99 -4.47 0.99 -16.19
CA ALA A 99 -4.84 0.47 -14.87
C ALA A 99 -4.37 1.36 -13.69
N ASP A 100 -3.59 2.40 -13.97
CA ASP A 100 -3.06 3.33 -12.97
C ASP A 100 -2.79 4.74 -13.53
N LEU A 101 -3.69 5.66 -13.24
CA LEU A 101 -3.62 7.07 -13.66
C LEU A 101 -2.49 7.86 -12.96
N MET A 102 -1.83 7.31 -11.93
CA MET A 102 -0.68 7.99 -11.30
C MET A 102 0.54 8.05 -12.21
N LEU A 103 0.68 7.13 -13.19
CA LEU A 103 1.77 7.18 -14.17
C LEU A 103 1.56 8.30 -15.20
N PRO A 104 0.40 8.42 -15.88
CA PRO A 104 0.07 9.59 -16.68
C PRO A 104 0.18 10.90 -15.91
N LEU A 105 -0.27 10.94 -14.64
CA LEU A 105 -0.11 12.12 -13.78
C LEU A 105 1.37 12.54 -13.67
N ARG A 106 2.28 11.58 -13.55
CA ARG A 106 3.71 11.88 -13.49
C ARG A 106 4.21 12.50 -14.79
N VAL A 107 3.83 11.93 -15.92
CA VAL A 107 4.18 12.45 -17.24
C VAL A 107 3.68 13.89 -17.38
N VAL A 108 2.44 14.17 -16.98
CA VAL A 108 1.88 15.53 -16.95
C VAL A 108 2.75 16.47 -16.10
N CYS A 109 3.10 16.08 -14.88
CA CYS A 109 3.96 16.88 -14.01
C CYS A 109 5.39 17.08 -14.56
N GLU A 110 5.91 16.15 -15.36
CA GLU A 110 7.24 16.24 -15.98
C GLU A 110 7.25 17.06 -17.28
N THR A 111 6.10 17.19 -17.96
CA THR A 111 6.02 17.75 -19.32
C THR A 111 5.31 19.10 -19.41
N ASP A 112 4.46 19.46 -18.45
CA ASP A 112 3.78 20.75 -18.40
C ASP A 112 4.47 21.68 -17.38
N PRO A 113 5.44 22.52 -17.80
CA PRO A 113 6.16 23.41 -16.89
C PRO A 113 5.26 24.50 -16.28
N MET A 114 4.07 24.77 -16.85
CA MET A 114 3.15 25.74 -16.27
C MET A 114 2.57 25.25 -14.94
N LEU A 115 2.58 23.95 -14.68
CA LEU A 115 2.12 23.39 -13.40
C LEU A 115 2.99 23.86 -12.23
N GLU A 116 4.30 24.08 -12.43
CA GLU A 116 5.14 24.61 -11.36
C GLU A 116 4.76 26.06 -11.00
N VAL A 117 4.49 26.89 -12.01
CA VAL A 117 4.05 28.29 -11.83
C VAL A 117 2.68 28.35 -11.14
N ILE A 118 1.73 27.53 -11.60
CA ILE A 118 0.39 27.45 -11.00
C ILE A 118 0.49 26.93 -9.56
N GLY A 119 1.34 25.93 -9.32
CA GLY A 119 1.59 25.35 -8.01
C GLY A 119 2.25 26.31 -7.04
N GLU A 120 3.18 27.15 -7.51
CA GLU A 120 3.80 28.21 -6.69
C GLU A 120 2.76 29.24 -6.28
N ARG A 121 1.89 29.67 -7.21
CA ARG A 121 0.79 30.57 -6.89
C ARG A 121 -0.18 29.97 -5.86
N LEU A 122 -0.60 28.71 -6.05
CA LEU A 122 -1.45 28.03 -5.06
C LEU A 122 -0.75 27.92 -3.70
N ALA A 123 0.55 27.63 -3.68
CA ALA A 123 1.31 27.53 -2.45
C ALA A 123 1.34 28.86 -1.69
N ASP A 124 1.47 29.99 -2.40
CA ASP A 124 1.39 31.33 -1.81
C ASP A 124 -0.02 31.63 -1.28
N GLU A 125 -1.06 31.40 -2.09
CA GLU A 125 -2.48 31.60 -1.73
C GLU A 125 -2.93 30.77 -0.51
N ARG A 126 -2.23 29.67 -0.22
CA ARG A 126 -2.54 28.73 0.87
C ARG A 126 -1.53 28.78 2.02
N ASP A 127 -0.69 29.81 2.08
CA ASP A 127 0.32 30.03 3.12
C ASP A 127 1.28 28.82 3.33
N LEU A 128 1.58 28.11 2.23
CA LEU A 128 2.47 26.94 2.22
C LEU A 128 3.95 27.31 2.02
N LEU A 129 4.21 28.53 1.54
CA LEU A 129 5.55 29.04 1.32
C LEU A 129 6.16 29.57 2.64
N LYS A 130 7.41 29.20 2.91
CA LYS A 130 8.23 29.79 3.96
C LYS A 130 9.22 30.77 3.36
N HIS A 131 9.03 32.06 3.65
CA HIS A 131 9.83 33.15 3.08
C HIS A 131 9.79 33.16 1.53
N GLY A 132 8.59 32.96 0.95
CA GLY A 132 8.37 32.97 -0.50
C GLY A 132 8.96 31.77 -1.24
N ARG A 133 9.22 30.66 -0.55
CA ARG A 133 9.77 29.42 -1.14
C ARG A 133 9.17 28.19 -0.48
N ILE A 134 9.24 27.05 -1.18
CA ILE A 134 8.86 25.75 -0.60
C ILE A 134 9.70 25.46 0.65
N ASP A 135 9.05 24.95 1.70
CA ASP A 135 9.72 24.61 2.95
C ASP A 135 10.90 23.64 2.69
N PRO A 136 12.15 24.01 3.09
CA PRO A 136 13.30 23.11 2.99
C PRO A 136 13.09 21.75 3.67
N PHE A 137 12.20 21.67 4.65
CA PHE A 137 11.78 20.41 5.26
C PHE A 137 11.14 19.47 4.24
N TRP A 138 10.29 19.97 3.34
CA TRP A 138 9.63 19.17 2.30
C TRP A 138 10.62 18.68 1.25
N LEU A 139 11.63 19.50 0.92
CA LEU A 139 12.71 19.08 0.02
C LEU A 139 13.52 17.90 0.60
N LYS A 140 13.75 17.88 1.92
CA LYS A 140 14.41 16.77 2.64
C LYS A 140 13.49 15.57 2.89
N ARG A 141 12.17 15.77 2.84
CA ARG A 141 11.13 14.77 3.10
C ARG A 141 10.08 14.83 1.98
N PRO A 142 10.44 14.48 0.73
CA PRO A 142 9.58 14.70 -0.43
C PRO A 142 8.25 13.96 -0.34
N LYS A 143 8.19 12.78 0.29
CA LYS A 143 6.93 12.07 0.56
C LYS A 143 5.94 12.94 1.33
N PHE A 144 6.38 13.63 2.37
CA PHE A 144 5.48 14.48 3.14
C PHE A 144 5.07 15.73 2.36
N GLY A 145 6.02 16.34 1.62
CA GLY A 145 5.75 17.49 0.76
C GLY A 145 4.72 17.19 -0.34
N LEU A 146 4.87 16.05 -1.04
CA LEU A 146 3.98 15.64 -2.12
C LEU A 146 2.54 15.47 -1.63
N GLY A 147 2.37 14.98 -0.40
CA GLY A 147 1.04 14.83 0.20
C GLY A 147 0.44 16.11 0.75
N GLN A 148 1.20 17.22 0.85
CA GLN A 148 0.63 18.50 1.30
C GLN A 148 -0.44 19.01 0.35
N ALA A 149 -0.27 18.78 -0.95
CA ALA A 149 -1.24 19.20 -1.94
C ALA A 149 -2.62 18.61 -1.67
N ALA A 150 -2.70 17.31 -1.37
CA ALA A 150 -3.95 16.67 -0.95
C ALA A 150 -4.47 17.18 0.40
N MET A 151 -3.60 17.39 1.39
CA MET A 151 -4.01 17.87 2.72
C MET A 151 -4.64 19.26 2.69
N VAL A 152 -4.14 20.16 1.83
CA VAL A 152 -4.64 21.53 1.69
C VAL A 152 -6.09 21.58 1.19
N PHE A 153 -6.52 20.55 0.48
CA PHE A 153 -7.91 20.37 0.03
C PHE A 153 -8.74 19.48 0.97
N GLY A 154 -8.30 19.31 2.22
CA GLY A 154 -9.12 18.69 3.27
C GLY A 154 -9.13 17.16 3.27
N LEU A 155 -8.14 16.50 2.65
CA LEU A 155 -8.05 15.05 2.76
C LEU A 155 -7.70 14.63 4.20
N GLU A 156 -8.56 13.78 4.75
CA GLU A 156 -8.47 13.17 6.07
C GLU A 156 -8.01 11.71 5.96
N PRO A 157 -7.62 11.06 7.08
CA PRO A 157 -7.20 9.67 7.06
C PRO A 157 -8.21 8.72 6.41
N ARG A 158 -9.52 8.96 6.64
CA ARG A 158 -10.61 8.17 6.04
C ARG A 158 -10.70 8.28 4.51
N HIS A 159 -10.08 9.29 3.90
CA HIS A 159 -10.08 9.51 2.45
C HIS A 159 -8.93 8.81 1.72
N ALA A 160 -7.95 8.25 2.45
CA ALA A 160 -6.71 7.74 1.85
C ALA A 160 -6.96 6.63 0.80
N ASP A 161 -7.79 5.64 1.15
CA ASP A 161 -8.13 4.57 0.22
C ASP A 161 -8.95 5.09 -0.98
N GLY A 162 -9.91 5.98 -0.73
CA GLY A 162 -10.69 6.61 -1.80
C GLY A 162 -9.82 7.40 -2.78
N TYR A 163 -8.83 8.14 -2.28
CA TYR A 163 -7.87 8.86 -3.12
C TYR A 163 -7.09 7.91 -4.03
N ARG A 164 -6.55 6.80 -3.49
CA ARG A 164 -5.90 5.79 -4.34
C ARG A 164 -6.87 5.18 -5.35
N GLY A 165 -8.12 4.99 -4.94
CA GLY A 165 -9.21 4.50 -5.76
C GLY A 165 -9.44 5.35 -7.00
N LEU A 166 -9.43 6.69 -6.88
CA LEU A 166 -9.61 7.60 -8.03
C LEU A 166 -8.61 7.33 -9.15
N TYR A 167 -7.34 7.12 -8.80
CA TYR A 167 -6.29 6.84 -9.77
C TYR A 167 -6.25 5.38 -10.23
N ALA A 168 -7.06 4.50 -9.65
CA ALA A 168 -7.22 3.11 -10.09
C ALA A 168 -8.47 2.92 -10.98
N LEU A 169 -9.26 3.98 -11.19
CA LEU A 169 -10.41 3.94 -12.08
C LEU A 169 -9.99 4.17 -13.54
N PRO A 170 -10.72 3.58 -14.50
CA PRO A 170 -10.64 4.04 -15.89
C PRO A 170 -11.01 5.52 -15.99
N LEU A 171 -10.34 6.24 -16.90
CA LEU A 171 -10.50 7.70 -17.01
C LEU A 171 -11.95 8.12 -17.27
N ALA A 172 -12.69 7.36 -18.06
CA ALA A 172 -14.12 7.60 -18.33
C ALA A 172 -15.01 7.44 -17.09
N VAL A 173 -14.62 6.59 -16.13
CA VAL A 173 -15.35 6.42 -14.86
C VAL A 173 -15.04 7.58 -13.92
N LEU A 174 -13.76 7.98 -13.82
CA LEU A 174 -13.35 9.14 -13.04
C LEU A 174 -14.04 10.42 -13.54
N ARG A 175 -14.12 10.61 -14.87
CA ARG A 175 -14.81 11.72 -15.51
C ARG A 175 -16.27 11.84 -15.06
N ARG A 176 -17.03 10.74 -15.19
CA ARG A 176 -18.45 10.73 -14.78
C ARG A 176 -18.62 11.06 -13.30
N GLY A 177 -17.75 10.49 -12.44
CA GLY A 177 -17.77 10.79 -11.02
C GLY A 177 -17.58 12.28 -10.73
N LEU A 178 -16.62 12.92 -11.42
CA LEU A 178 -16.37 14.36 -11.29
C LEU A 178 -17.51 15.21 -11.87
N GLU A 179 -18.10 14.81 -13.00
CA GLU A 179 -19.27 15.48 -13.59
C GLU A 179 -20.45 15.50 -12.61
N ASP A 180 -20.76 14.36 -12.00
CA ASP A 180 -21.87 14.20 -11.06
C ASP A 180 -21.71 15.10 -9.83
N VAL A 181 -20.50 15.19 -9.26
CA VAL A 181 -20.26 16.05 -8.10
C VAL A 181 -20.12 17.53 -8.47
N ALA A 182 -19.61 17.86 -9.66
CA ALA A 182 -19.34 19.23 -10.08
C ALA A 182 -20.58 20.13 -10.13
N VAL A 183 -21.77 19.56 -10.37
CA VAL A 183 -23.05 20.29 -10.43
C VAL A 183 -23.31 21.10 -9.15
N ASN A 184 -22.87 20.59 -8.00
CA ASN A 184 -23.13 21.19 -6.70
C ASN A 184 -21.90 21.91 -6.10
N GLN A 185 -20.80 22.03 -6.86
CA GLN A 185 -19.56 22.64 -6.37
C GLN A 185 -19.34 24.02 -6.97
N ARG A 186 -19.04 25.00 -6.11
CA ARG A 186 -18.68 26.36 -6.55
C ARG A 186 -17.23 26.42 -7.03
N ASP A 187 -16.35 25.68 -6.36
CA ASP A 187 -14.95 25.58 -6.72
C ASP A 187 -14.76 24.38 -7.65
N GLN A 188 -14.35 24.66 -8.89
CA GLN A 188 -14.14 23.64 -9.92
C GLN A 188 -12.67 23.17 -9.99
N GLN A 189 -11.81 23.64 -9.09
CA GLN A 189 -10.44 23.15 -8.97
C GLN A 189 -10.42 21.65 -8.67
N PHE A 190 -9.57 20.90 -9.37
CA PHE A 190 -9.45 19.45 -9.22
C PHE A 190 -9.21 19.04 -7.76
N GLY A 191 -8.37 19.79 -7.03
CA GLY A 191 -8.13 19.59 -5.61
C GLY A 191 -9.41 19.69 -4.77
N ALA A 192 -10.23 20.72 -5.01
CA ALA A 192 -11.50 20.94 -4.29
C ALA A 192 -12.53 19.84 -4.59
N MET A 193 -12.45 19.22 -5.77
CA MET A 193 -13.32 18.12 -6.18
C MET A 193 -12.97 16.78 -5.52
N LEU A 194 -11.76 16.60 -4.98
CA LEU A 194 -11.28 15.31 -4.46
C LEU A 194 -12.15 14.74 -3.33
N VAL A 195 -12.43 15.52 -2.28
CA VAL A 195 -13.22 15.03 -1.14
C VAL A 195 -14.66 14.72 -1.58
N PRO A 196 -15.39 15.63 -2.28
CA PRO A 196 -16.73 15.32 -2.78
C PRO A 196 -16.81 14.05 -3.62
N VAL A 197 -15.88 13.85 -4.57
CA VAL A 197 -15.90 12.65 -5.42
C VAL A 197 -15.56 11.38 -4.63
N ILE A 198 -14.66 11.48 -3.64
CA ILE A 198 -14.32 10.36 -2.75
C ILE A 198 -15.53 9.98 -1.88
N GLU A 199 -16.20 10.96 -1.28
CA GLU A 199 -17.37 10.73 -0.44
C GLU A 199 -18.55 10.17 -1.24
N ALA A 200 -18.80 10.68 -2.45
CA ALA A 200 -19.81 10.15 -3.36
C ALA A 200 -19.51 8.70 -3.81
N GLY A 201 -18.23 8.38 -4.05
CA GLY A 201 -17.80 7.01 -4.40
C GLY A 201 -17.87 6.02 -3.24
N GLY A 202 -17.79 6.51 -2.00
CA GLY A 202 -18.00 5.77 -0.76
C GLY A 202 -17.17 4.48 -0.65
N GLU A 203 -17.78 3.46 -0.03
CA GLU A 203 -17.14 2.18 0.24
C GLU A 203 -16.67 1.45 -1.03
N ARG A 204 -17.38 1.62 -2.16
CA ARG A 204 -16.98 1.01 -3.43
C ARG A 204 -15.63 1.56 -3.89
N LEU A 205 -15.47 2.89 -3.87
CA LEU A 205 -14.20 3.52 -4.26
C LEU A 205 -13.08 3.16 -3.28
N ALA A 206 -13.37 3.15 -1.98
CA ALA A 206 -12.41 2.74 -0.96
C ALA A 206 -11.92 1.29 -1.19
N ARG A 207 -12.80 0.35 -1.50
CA ARG A 207 -12.41 -1.05 -1.82
C ARG A 207 -11.52 -1.14 -3.06
N ILE A 208 -11.84 -0.38 -4.12
CA ILE A 208 -10.99 -0.30 -5.32
C ILE A 208 -9.60 0.21 -4.95
N GLY A 209 -9.55 1.27 -4.14
CA GLY A 209 -8.31 1.85 -3.64
C GLY A 209 -7.49 0.90 -2.78
N GLN A 210 -8.12 0.19 -1.84
CA GLN A 210 -7.47 -0.80 -1.00
C GLN A 210 -6.88 -1.95 -1.83
N ALA A 211 -7.65 -2.45 -2.80
CA ALA A 211 -7.16 -3.49 -3.72
C ALA A 211 -5.97 -2.98 -4.55
N ALA A 212 -6.03 -1.74 -5.03
CA ALA A 212 -4.91 -1.13 -5.76
C ALA A 212 -3.68 -0.94 -4.87
N PHE A 213 -3.86 -0.44 -3.64
CA PHE A 213 -2.80 -0.30 -2.66
C PHE A 213 -2.16 -1.64 -2.29
N HIS A 214 -2.96 -2.71 -2.22
CA HIS A 214 -2.46 -4.07 -2.03
C HIS A 214 -1.57 -4.52 -3.20
N ARG A 215 -2.04 -4.36 -4.44
CA ARG A 215 -1.25 -4.65 -5.65
C ARG A 215 0.05 -3.85 -5.70
N ASP A 216 0.01 -2.57 -5.30
CA ASP A 216 1.19 -1.71 -5.24
C ASP A 216 2.22 -2.25 -4.23
N ALA A 217 1.74 -2.68 -3.06
CA ALA A 217 2.59 -3.25 -2.03
C ALA A 217 3.20 -4.60 -2.45
N GLU A 218 2.44 -5.43 -3.14
CA GLU A 218 2.89 -6.69 -3.72
C GLU A 218 3.97 -6.46 -4.79
N ALA A 219 3.71 -5.57 -5.75
CA ALA A 219 4.65 -5.23 -6.81
C ALA A 219 5.98 -4.70 -6.24
N ARG A 220 5.93 -3.84 -5.21
CA ARG A 220 7.12 -3.37 -4.50
C ARG A 220 7.88 -4.51 -3.82
N TYR A 221 7.16 -5.41 -3.14
CA TYR A 221 7.77 -6.57 -2.50
C TYR A 221 8.50 -7.45 -3.51
N LEU A 222 7.86 -7.76 -4.64
CA LEU A 222 8.46 -8.55 -5.72
C LEU A 222 9.70 -7.85 -6.31
N ALA A 223 9.64 -6.54 -6.52
CA ALA A 223 10.78 -5.75 -6.98
C ALA A 223 11.94 -5.74 -5.97
N ASP A 224 11.64 -5.67 -4.66
CA ASP A 224 12.62 -5.78 -3.59
C ASP A 224 13.30 -7.15 -3.57
N CYS A 225 12.52 -8.23 -3.70
CA CYS A 225 13.05 -9.58 -3.82
C CYS A 225 13.97 -9.69 -5.04
N ALA A 226 13.54 -9.25 -6.22
CA ALA A 226 14.35 -9.28 -7.43
C ALA A 226 15.65 -8.48 -7.30
N ARG A 227 15.62 -7.29 -6.67
CA ARG A 227 16.81 -6.48 -6.38
C ARG A 227 17.75 -7.20 -5.42
N PHE A 228 17.20 -7.81 -4.37
CA PHE A 228 17.97 -8.55 -3.39
C PHE A 228 18.66 -9.75 -4.04
N ASP A 229 17.96 -10.52 -4.87
CA ASP A 229 18.52 -11.66 -5.60
C ASP A 229 19.62 -11.23 -6.58
N ALA A 230 19.39 -10.15 -7.34
CA ALA A 230 20.41 -9.59 -8.22
C ALA A 230 21.65 -9.14 -7.43
N HIS A 231 21.46 -8.50 -6.27
CA HIS A 231 22.55 -8.14 -5.37
C HIS A 231 23.26 -9.38 -4.82
N GLN A 232 22.55 -10.45 -4.46
CA GLN A 232 23.15 -11.70 -4.01
C GLN A 232 24.04 -12.33 -5.09
N ARG A 233 23.54 -12.41 -6.33
CA ARG A 233 24.29 -12.96 -7.47
C ARG A 233 25.58 -12.20 -7.74
N ARG A 234 25.57 -10.86 -7.59
CA ARG A 234 26.74 -10.00 -7.77
C ARG A 234 27.76 -10.07 -6.63
N HIS A 235 27.36 -10.55 -5.44
CA HIS A 235 28.16 -10.50 -4.22
C HIS A 235 28.08 -11.81 -3.43
N CYS A 236 28.36 -12.93 -4.11
CA CYS A 236 28.21 -14.28 -3.58
C CYS A 236 29.19 -14.63 -2.45
N ASP A 237 30.33 -13.94 -2.37
CA ASP A 237 31.44 -14.18 -1.45
C ASP A 237 31.34 -13.40 -0.12
N ARG A 238 30.34 -12.53 0.03
CA ARG A 238 30.33 -11.60 1.16
C ARG A 238 30.15 -12.30 2.50
N ARG A 239 30.97 -11.84 3.46
CA ARG A 239 30.92 -12.18 4.89
C ARG A 239 29.54 -12.06 5.54
N TRP A 240 28.60 -11.28 5.00
CA TRP A 240 27.27 -11.15 5.58
C TRP A 240 26.48 -12.47 5.55
N ARG A 241 26.66 -13.31 4.52
CA ARG A 241 25.95 -14.60 4.41
C ARG A 241 26.31 -15.53 5.56
N TRP A 242 27.56 -15.47 6.01
CA TRP A 242 28.12 -16.31 7.08
C TRP A 242 27.84 -15.79 8.49
N LYS A 243 27.22 -14.61 8.64
CA LYS A 243 26.84 -14.09 9.96
C LYS A 243 25.66 -14.91 10.52
N PRO A 244 25.46 -14.90 11.86
CA PRO A 244 24.27 -15.47 12.47
C PRO A 244 22.96 -14.83 11.94
N PRO A 245 21.85 -15.59 11.83
CA PRO A 245 20.55 -15.08 11.39
C PRO A 245 20.11 -13.83 12.16
N LEU A 246 19.40 -12.93 11.48
CA LEU A 246 18.74 -11.82 12.18
C LEU A 246 17.49 -12.32 12.90
N SER A 247 17.17 -11.76 14.07
CA SER A 247 15.94 -12.09 14.82
C SER A 247 14.69 -11.98 13.94
N ARG A 248 14.60 -10.97 13.06
CA ARG A 248 13.50 -10.85 12.09
C ARG A 248 13.40 -12.01 11.11
N GLN A 249 14.53 -12.55 10.63
CA GLN A 249 14.53 -13.74 9.76
C GLN A 249 14.07 -14.98 10.55
N GLY A 250 14.49 -15.11 11.80
CA GLY A 250 14.04 -16.18 12.69
C GLY A 250 12.54 -16.13 12.94
N HIS A 251 12.00 -14.96 13.31
CA HIS A 251 10.55 -14.78 13.51
C HIS A 251 9.77 -15.09 12.23
N LEU A 252 10.21 -14.56 11.08
CA LEU A 252 9.54 -14.84 9.81
C LEU A 252 9.58 -16.33 9.46
N ALA A 253 10.69 -17.03 9.74
CA ALA A 253 10.81 -18.46 9.50
C ALA A 253 9.86 -19.27 10.40
N VAL A 254 9.74 -18.91 11.68
CA VAL A 254 8.78 -19.53 12.61
C VAL A 254 7.36 -19.33 12.14
N THR A 255 6.97 -18.11 11.80
CA THR A 255 5.63 -17.81 11.32
C THR A 255 5.33 -18.53 10.01
N THR A 256 6.29 -18.60 9.08
CA THR A 256 6.14 -19.31 7.80
C THR A 256 6.02 -20.82 8.00
N ALA A 257 6.86 -21.41 8.86
CA ALA A 257 6.83 -22.83 9.18
C ALA A 257 5.47 -23.25 9.76
N GLN A 258 4.95 -22.45 10.69
CA GLN A 258 3.63 -22.66 11.27
C GLN A 258 2.51 -22.50 10.25
N ALA A 259 2.53 -21.43 9.45
CA ALA A 259 1.46 -21.15 8.49
C ALA A 259 1.41 -22.13 7.32
N LYS A 260 2.57 -22.63 6.86
CA LYS A 260 2.67 -23.55 5.73
C LYS A 260 2.84 -25.01 6.14
N ALA A 261 2.83 -25.31 7.44
CA ALA A 261 3.07 -26.65 8.00
C ALA A 261 4.36 -27.31 7.45
N VAL A 262 5.44 -26.53 7.37
CA VAL A 262 6.77 -27.00 6.92
C VAL A 262 7.76 -26.96 8.07
N ASP A 263 8.79 -27.81 8.00
CA ASP A 263 9.79 -27.91 9.07
C ASP A 263 10.56 -26.60 9.24
N LEU A 264 10.72 -26.19 10.50
CA LEU A 264 11.50 -25.01 10.85
C LEU A 264 12.97 -25.25 10.51
N PRO A 265 13.66 -24.33 9.81
CA PRO A 265 15.02 -24.57 9.39
C PRO A 265 15.99 -24.55 10.57
N GLU A 266 16.93 -25.49 10.61
CA GLU A 266 18.20 -25.33 11.33
C GLU A 266 19.11 -24.32 10.60
N ALA A 267 18.63 -23.10 10.37
CA ALA A 267 19.39 -22.08 9.66
C ALA A 267 20.57 -21.61 10.53
N ARG A 268 21.78 -22.06 10.18
CA ARG A 268 23.01 -21.69 10.92
C ARG A 268 23.56 -20.32 10.55
N THR A 269 23.12 -19.74 9.43
CA THR A 269 23.65 -18.49 8.88
C THR A 269 22.56 -17.64 8.22
N ARG A 270 22.79 -16.32 8.06
CA ARG A 270 21.87 -15.41 7.35
C ARG A 270 21.61 -15.86 5.92
N GLY A 271 22.62 -16.41 5.25
CA GLY A 271 22.49 -16.91 3.89
C GLY A 271 21.57 -18.12 3.80
N HIS A 272 21.68 -19.07 4.73
CA HIS A 272 20.78 -20.23 4.80
C HIS A 272 19.35 -19.80 5.14
N ALA A 273 19.18 -18.89 6.12
CA ALA A 273 17.87 -18.37 6.48
C ALA A 273 17.20 -17.64 5.29
N ALA A 274 17.95 -16.83 4.54
CA ALA A 274 17.43 -16.12 3.38
C ALA A 274 17.02 -17.06 2.25
N ALA A 275 17.80 -18.12 1.98
CA ALA A 275 17.45 -19.12 0.96
C ALA A 275 16.16 -19.86 1.34
N TRP A 276 16.10 -20.39 2.57
CA TRP A 276 14.91 -21.11 3.05
C TRP A 276 13.65 -20.23 2.99
N LEU A 277 13.75 -18.97 3.42
CA LEU A 277 12.62 -18.03 3.36
C LEU A 277 12.17 -17.75 1.91
N GLY A 278 13.09 -17.75 0.95
CA GLY A 278 12.77 -17.61 -0.47
C GLY A 278 12.11 -18.85 -1.03
N ASP A 279 12.65 -20.04 -0.74
CA ASP A 279 12.14 -21.33 -1.22
C ASP A 279 10.72 -21.62 -0.71
N HIS A 280 10.36 -21.07 0.46
CA HIS A 280 9.05 -21.27 1.09
C HIS A 280 8.13 -20.06 0.93
N ASP A 281 8.45 -19.09 0.07
CA ASP A 281 7.64 -17.89 -0.17
C ASP A 281 7.09 -17.26 1.13
N ALA A 282 8.03 -16.92 2.02
CA ALA A 282 7.77 -16.62 3.43
C ALA A 282 6.98 -15.33 3.68
N ASN A 283 6.69 -14.52 2.65
CA ASN A 283 5.81 -13.38 2.80
C ASN A 283 4.36 -13.81 2.63
N LEU A 284 3.79 -14.34 3.72
CA LEU A 284 2.42 -14.86 3.78
C LEU A 284 1.34 -13.87 3.33
N ARG A 285 1.63 -12.56 3.33
CA ARG A 285 0.71 -11.53 2.84
C ARG A 285 0.50 -11.60 1.32
N PHE A 286 1.52 -12.01 0.58
CA PHE A 286 1.50 -12.06 -0.90
C PHE A 286 1.71 -13.48 -1.43
N ALA A 287 1.84 -14.46 -0.53
CA ALA A 287 1.98 -15.84 -0.93
C ALA A 287 0.72 -16.29 -1.66
N LYS A 288 0.89 -16.87 -2.84
CA LYS A 288 -0.23 -17.49 -3.56
C LYS A 288 -0.66 -18.72 -2.76
N GLU A 289 -1.94 -18.79 -2.41
CA GLU A 289 -2.52 -20.07 -1.99
C GLU A 289 -2.41 -21.01 -3.20
N GLU A 290 -1.75 -22.16 -3.02
CA GLU A 290 -1.84 -23.25 -3.99
C GLU A 290 -3.28 -23.77 -3.92
N SER A 291 -4.09 -23.37 -4.89
CA SER A 291 -5.43 -23.89 -5.16
C SER A 291 -5.37 -25.28 -5.79
#